data_AF-A0AAU5N9I0-F1
#
_entry.id   AF-A0AAU5N9I0-F1
#
_cell.length_a   1.000
_cell.length_b   1.000
_cell.length_c   1.000
_cell.angle_alpha   90.00
_cell.angle_beta   90.00
_cell.angle_gamma   90.00
#
_symmetry.space_group_name_H-M   'P 1'
#
loop_
_entity.id
_entity.type
_entity.pdbx_description
1 polymer ?
#
loop_
_entity_poly.entity_id
_entity_poly.type
_entity_poly.pdbx_seq_one_letter_code
_entity_poly.pdbx_strand_id
1 'polypeptide(L)'
;MPAAYAAQDGCDTPGLLPWDDFDVLFLAGSTEWKLGPVAERLAREAKARGKGVHMGRVNSRIRLGIAEWFGCDSADGTYLAFGPDKNLPKLLTWLDELDGRPSLIGGTHPFAAPDAPSTTPPPRADLRRRVPPGHEAALRSKKYPPTATSDVAPALPTPRGPRARTR
;
A
#
# COMPACT_ATOMS: atom_id res chain seq x y z
N MET A 1 17.25 -1.24 -14.20
CA MET A 1 15.93 -1.86 -14.44
C MET A 1 14.96 -1.31 -13.41
N PRO A 2 13.73 -0.93 -13.77
CA PRO A 2 12.73 -0.46 -12.80
C PRO A 2 12.42 -1.54 -11.76
N ALA A 3 12.27 -1.15 -10.49
CA ALA A 3 11.97 -2.09 -9.41
C ALA A 3 10.56 -2.70 -9.53
N ALA A 4 9.61 -1.97 -10.14
CA ALA A 4 8.23 -2.43 -10.28
C ALA A 4 7.57 -1.93 -11.58
N TYR A 5 6.65 -2.74 -12.11
CA TYR A 5 5.73 -2.35 -13.17
C TYR A 5 4.31 -2.22 -12.62
N ALA A 6 3.72 -1.03 -12.74
CA ALA A 6 2.38 -0.75 -12.26
C ALA A 6 1.34 -1.08 -13.35
N ALA A 7 0.75 -2.27 -13.30
CA ALA A 7 -0.30 -2.69 -14.20
C ALA A 7 -1.62 -1.95 -13.92
N GLN A 8 -2.27 -1.51 -14.99
CA GLN A 8 -3.46 -0.67 -15.01
C GLN A 8 -4.55 -1.30 -15.88
N ASP A 9 -5.72 -0.68 -15.91
CA ASP A 9 -6.77 -0.97 -16.89
C ASP A 9 -6.21 -0.96 -18.31
N GLY A 10 -6.57 -1.96 -19.11
CA GLY A 10 -6.00 -2.19 -20.46
C GLY A 10 -4.71 -3.01 -20.49
N CYS A 11 -4.20 -3.49 -19.35
CA CYS A 11 -3.07 -4.42 -19.30
C CYS A 11 -3.48 -5.89 -19.58
N ASP A 12 -4.34 -6.13 -20.56
CA ASP A 12 -4.91 -7.46 -20.87
C ASP A 12 -4.33 -8.09 -22.14
N THR A 13 -3.60 -7.31 -22.95
CA THR A 13 -3.03 -7.76 -24.22
C THR A 13 -1.78 -8.63 -23.98
N PRO A 14 -1.71 -9.85 -24.55
CA PRO A 14 -0.51 -10.70 -24.47
C PRO A 14 0.74 -9.97 -25.00
N GLY A 15 1.84 -10.09 -24.28
CA GLY A 15 3.13 -9.47 -24.65
C GLY A 15 3.25 -7.98 -24.32
N LEU A 16 2.23 -7.35 -23.75
CA LEU A 16 2.28 -5.93 -23.36
C LEU A 16 3.24 -5.66 -22.19
N LEU A 17 3.29 -6.58 -21.22
CA LEU A 17 4.10 -6.39 -20.02
C LEU A 17 5.58 -6.72 -20.33
N PRO A 18 6.53 -5.81 -20.04
CA PRO A 18 7.95 -6.05 -20.24
C PRO A 18 8.50 -6.88 -19.07
N TRP A 19 8.14 -8.17 -19.02
CA TRP A 19 8.38 -9.07 -17.89
C TRP A 19 9.85 -9.14 -17.44
N ASP A 20 10.80 -8.95 -18.34
CA ASP A 20 12.22 -9.04 -18.03
C ASP A 20 12.79 -7.74 -17.43
N ASP A 21 12.04 -6.64 -17.50
CA ASP A 21 12.50 -5.31 -17.09
C ASP A 21 12.12 -4.94 -15.65
N PHE A 22 11.36 -5.76 -14.91
CA PHE A 22 10.94 -5.44 -13.54
C PHE A 22 10.96 -6.63 -12.58
N ASP A 23 11.09 -6.34 -11.28
CA ASP A 23 11.12 -7.37 -10.23
C ASP A 23 9.74 -7.60 -9.60
N VAL A 24 8.91 -6.56 -9.54
CA VAL A 24 7.59 -6.58 -8.89
C VAL A 24 6.48 -6.15 -9.84
N LEU A 25 5.41 -6.94 -9.94
CA LEU A 25 4.15 -6.52 -10.56
C LEU A 25 3.30 -5.81 -9.51
N PHE A 26 2.93 -4.56 -9.78
CA PHE A 26 2.03 -3.78 -8.92
C PHE A 26 0.64 -3.66 -9.56
N LEU A 27 -0.40 -4.21 -8.92
CA LEU A 27 -1.78 -4.17 -9.38
C LEU A 27 -2.44 -2.83 -8.99
N ALA A 28 -2.33 -1.84 -9.90
CA ALA A 28 -2.61 -0.44 -9.63
C ALA A 28 -3.89 0.11 -10.31
N GLY A 29 -4.56 -0.68 -11.16
CA GLY A 29 -5.79 -0.29 -11.86
C GLY A 29 -7.01 0.01 -10.98
N SER A 30 -8.15 0.18 -11.65
CA SER A 30 -9.47 0.40 -11.05
C SER A 30 -9.88 -0.72 -10.08
N THR A 31 -10.95 -0.50 -9.30
CA THR A 31 -11.45 -1.54 -8.39
C THR A 31 -11.98 -2.73 -9.18
N GLU A 32 -12.79 -2.48 -10.21
CA GLU A 32 -13.33 -3.53 -11.07
C GLU A 32 -12.21 -4.32 -11.74
N TRP A 33 -11.18 -3.65 -12.23
CA TRP A 33 -10.07 -4.30 -12.90
C TRP A 33 -9.20 -5.11 -11.93
N LYS A 34 -8.74 -4.52 -10.82
CA LYS A 34 -7.79 -5.17 -9.91
C LYS A 34 -8.39 -6.36 -9.15
N LEU A 35 -9.71 -6.40 -9.01
CA LEU A 35 -10.42 -7.51 -8.39
C LEU A 35 -10.94 -8.51 -9.43
N GLY A 36 -10.75 -8.22 -10.71
CA GLY A 36 -11.25 -9.01 -11.82
C GLY A 36 -10.27 -10.06 -12.33
N PRO A 37 -10.70 -10.86 -13.32
CA PRO A 37 -9.94 -12.01 -13.82
C PRO A 37 -8.67 -11.61 -14.57
N VAL A 38 -8.56 -10.38 -15.08
CA VAL A 38 -7.35 -9.90 -15.75
C VAL A 38 -6.21 -9.77 -14.74
N ALA A 39 -6.45 -9.06 -13.65
CA ALA A 39 -5.46 -8.90 -12.59
C ALA A 39 -5.08 -10.23 -11.94
N GLU A 40 -6.03 -11.16 -11.78
CA GLU A 40 -5.73 -12.52 -11.31
C GLU A 40 -4.74 -13.24 -12.24
N ARG A 41 -5.01 -13.25 -13.54
CA ARG A 41 -4.13 -13.92 -14.51
C ARG A 41 -2.73 -13.32 -14.51
N LEU A 42 -2.62 -11.98 -14.49
CA LEU A 42 -1.34 -11.30 -14.43
C LEU A 42 -0.57 -11.62 -13.15
N ALA A 43 -1.26 -11.66 -12.01
CA ALA A 43 -0.64 -12.05 -10.74
C ALA A 43 -0.09 -13.48 -10.82
N ARG A 44 -0.87 -14.44 -11.31
CA ARG A 44 -0.42 -15.83 -11.47
C ARG A 44 0.74 -15.96 -12.46
N GLU A 45 0.72 -15.22 -13.56
CA GLU A 45 1.84 -15.18 -14.51
C GLU A 45 3.11 -14.59 -13.89
N ALA A 46 2.99 -13.49 -13.12
CA ALA A 46 4.09 -12.90 -12.37
C ALA A 46 4.70 -13.92 -11.40
N LYS A 47 3.88 -14.64 -10.64
CA LYS A 47 4.35 -15.71 -9.75
C LYS A 47 5.03 -16.85 -10.50
N ALA A 48 4.48 -17.29 -11.64
CA ALA A 48 5.10 -18.31 -12.48
C ALA A 48 6.48 -17.89 -13.02
N ARG A 49 6.69 -16.58 -13.19
CA ARG A 49 7.96 -15.97 -13.62
C ARG A 49 8.90 -15.61 -12.46
N GLY A 50 8.55 -15.94 -11.22
CA GLY A 50 9.36 -15.63 -10.03
C GLY A 50 9.37 -14.15 -9.65
N LYS A 51 8.40 -13.36 -10.11
CA LYS A 51 8.26 -11.94 -9.75
C LYS A 51 7.52 -11.78 -8.43
N GLY A 52 7.82 -10.69 -7.72
CA GLY A 52 7.00 -10.24 -6.60
C GLY A 52 5.67 -9.68 -7.09
N VAL A 53 4.60 -9.79 -6.29
CA VAL A 53 3.29 -9.22 -6.61
C VAL A 53 2.80 -8.35 -5.46
N HIS A 54 2.44 -7.11 -5.77
CA HIS A 54 1.87 -6.15 -4.81
C HIS A 54 0.48 -5.70 -5.26
N MET A 55 -0.49 -5.63 -4.34
CA MET A 55 -1.83 -5.09 -4.63
C MET A 55 -2.08 -3.76 -3.95
N GLY A 56 -2.50 -2.77 -4.75
CA GLY A 56 -2.75 -1.41 -4.29
C GLY A 56 -4.14 -1.14 -3.72
N ARG A 57 -4.23 -0.35 -2.65
CA ARG A 57 -5.49 0.13 -2.02
C ARG A 57 -6.40 -0.99 -1.46
N VAL A 58 -5.78 -1.91 -0.73
CA VAL A 58 -6.42 -3.00 0.00
C VAL A 58 -6.91 -2.48 1.37
N ASN A 59 -8.10 -1.87 1.35
CA ASN A 59 -8.72 -1.23 2.52
C ASN A 59 -9.86 -2.04 3.17
N SER A 60 -10.01 -3.32 2.82
CA SER A 60 -11.08 -4.16 3.37
C SER A 60 -10.66 -5.62 3.49
N ARG A 61 -11.29 -6.35 4.40
CA ARG A 61 -11.13 -7.80 4.58
C ARG A 61 -11.27 -8.59 3.28
N ILE A 62 -12.27 -8.22 2.47
CA ILE A 62 -12.56 -8.88 1.20
C ILE A 62 -11.40 -8.67 0.23
N ARG A 63 -10.91 -7.43 0.08
CA ARG A 63 -9.77 -7.14 -0.80
C ARG A 63 -8.49 -7.82 -0.34
N LEU A 64 -8.27 -7.92 0.97
CA LEU A 64 -7.10 -8.64 1.50
C LEU A 64 -7.18 -10.13 1.18
N GLY A 65 -8.36 -10.74 1.29
CA GLY A 65 -8.57 -12.12 0.85
C GLY A 65 -8.41 -12.32 -0.66
N ILE A 66 -8.81 -11.35 -1.49
CA ILE A 66 -8.56 -11.40 -2.93
C ILE A 66 -7.06 -11.29 -3.24
N ALA A 67 -6.34 -10.42 -2.54
CA ALA A 67 -4.89 -10.29 -2.69
C ALA A 67 -4.18 -11.61 -2.35
N GLU A 68 -4.57 -12.27 -1.25
CA GLU A 68 -4.08 -13.61 -0.88
C GLU A 68 -4.43 -14.64 -1.95
N TRP A 69 -5.70 -14.69 -2.40
CA TRP A 69 -6.15 -15.60 -3.47
C TRP A 69 -5.35 -15.44 -4.78
N PHE A 70 -4.98 -14.21 -5.14
CA PHE A 70 -4.16 -13.92 -6.31
C PHE A 70 -2.68 -14.31 -6.14
N GLY A 71 -2.26 -14.60 -4.90
CA GLY A 71 -0.87 -14.89 -4.55
C GLY A 71 -0.01 -13.63 -4.40
N CYS A 72 -0.60 -12.50 -4.01
CA CYS A 72 0.16 -11.28 -3.73
C CYS A 72 1.10 -11.48 -2.54
N ASP A 73 2.36 -11.06 -2.67
CA ASP A 73 3.36 -11.09 -1.59
C ASP A 73 3.19 -9.93 -0.62
N SER A 74 2.56 -8.84 -1.07
CA SER A 74 2.30 -7.67 -0.25
C SER A 74 1.06 -6.91 -0.72
N ALA A 75 0.51 -6.08 0.16
CA ALA A 75 -0.58 -5.18 -0.14
C ALA A 75 -0.44 -3.90 0.68
N ASP A 76 -0.88 -2.76 0.13
CA ASP A 76 -0.92 -1.49 0.83
C ASP A 76 -2.33 -0.88 0.85
N GLY A 77 -2.54 0.04 1.78
CA GLY A 77 -3.80 0.72 1.95
C GLY A 77 -3.73 1.79 3.01
N THR A 78 -4.81 2.56 3.10
CA THR A 78 -4.99 3.63 4.08
C THR A 78 -5.83 3.18 5.28
N TYR A 79 -6.19 1.90 5.39
CA TYR A 79 -7.12 1.42 6.43
C TYR A 79 -6.71 1.81 7.86
N LEU A 80 -5.42 1.69 8.18
CA LEU A 80 -4.88 2.07 9.49
C LEU A 80 -4.73 3.59 9.67
N ALA A 81 -4.65 4.36 8.57
CA ALA A 81 -4.61 5.82 8.66
C ALA A 81 -5.92 6.40 9.23
N PHE A 82 -7.03 5.67 9.12
CA PHE A 82 -8.35 6.12 9.56
C PHE A 82 -8.83 5.38 10.81
N GLY A 83 -8.41 5.83 11.99
CA GLY A 83 -8.80 5.23 13.27
C GLY A 83 -7.98 3.99 13.62
N PRO A 84 -6.64 4.12 13.76
CA PRO A 84 -5.73 3.00 13.99
C PRO A 84 -6.11 2.18 15.23
N ASP A 85 -6.50 2.81 16.33
CA ASP A 85 -6.87 2.11 17.58
C ASP A 85 -8.06 1.16 17.39
N LYS A 86 -8.98 1.53 16.49
CA LYS A 86 -10.17 0.71 16.16
C LYS A 86 -9.87 -0.32 15.07
N ASN A 87 -9.03 0.03 14.12
CA ASN A 87 -8.83 -0.75 12.90
C ASN A 87 -7.66 -1.74 13.00
N LEU A 88 -6.63 -1.44 13.79
CA LEU A 88 -5.50 -2.34 13.98
C LEU A 88 -5.94 -3.69 14.58
N PRO A 89 -6.75 -3.77 15.66
CA PRO A 89 -7.20 -5.06 16.17
C PRO A 89 -7.97 -5.88 15.12
N LYS A 90 -8.79 -5.22 14.29
CA LYS A 90 -9.53 -5.87 13.21
C LYS A 90 -8.62 -6.40 12.12
N LEU A 91 -7.63 -5.61 11.71
CA LEU A 91 -6.65 -6.03 10.72
C LEU A 91 -5.86 -7.24 11.20
N LEU A 92 -5.44 -7.25 12.47
CA LEU A 92 -4.76 -8.41 13.07
C LEU A 92 -5.65 -9.66 13.01
N THR A 93 -6.93 -9.56 13.38
CA THR A 93 -7.87 -10.68 13.22
C THR A 93 -7.97 -11.17 11.77
N TRP A 94 -7.96 -10.26 10.80
CA TRP A 94 -8.02 -10.64 9.38
C TRP A 94 -6.77 -11.38 8.92
N LEU A 95 -5.59 -10.99 9.42
CA LEU A 95 -4.33 -11.67 9.13
C LEU A 95 -4.31 -13.05 9.78
N ASP A 96 -4.68 -13.16 11.06
CA ASP A 96 -4.80 -14.44 11.76
C ASP A 96 -5.75 -15.41 11.04
N GLU A 97 -6.88 -14.91 10.53
CA GLU A 97 -7.82 -15.70 9.75
C GLU A 97 -7.27 -16.17 8.40
N LEU A 98 -6.37 -15.42 7.77
CA LEU A 98 -5.77 -15.78 6.49
C LEU A 98 -4.65 -16.80 6.71
N ASP A 99 -3.80 -16.58 7.71
CA ASP A 99 -2.71 -17.48 8.07
C ASP A 99 -3.23 -18.82 8.61
N GLY A 100 -4.35 -18.81 9.34
CA GLY A 100 -4.98 -19.99 9.90
C GLY A 100 -5.76 -20.86 8.90
N ARG A 101 -5.94 -20.41 7.65
CA ARG A 101 -6.61 -21.18 6.60
C ARG A 101 -5.54 -21.89 5.77
N PRO A 102 -5.34 -23.22 5.92
CA PRO A 102 -4.49 -23.94 4.99
C PRO A 102 -5.08 -23.78 3.58
N SER A 103 -4.33 -23.12 2.70
CA SER A 103 -4.71 -23.02 1.30
C SER A 103 -4.80 -24.44 0.74
N LEU A 104 -5.98 -24.80 0.19
CA LEU A 104 -6.28 -26.16 -0.32
C LEU A 104 -5.34 -26.61 -1.44
N ILE A 105 -4.57 -25.67 -2.00
CA ILE A 105 -3.56 -25.88 -3.03
C ILE A 105 -2.32 -25.15 -2.50
N GLY A 106 -1.32 -25.90 -2.03
CA GLY A 106 -0.20 -25.38 -1.23
C GLY A 106 0.44 -24.12 -1.80
N GLY A 107 0.28 -23.00 -1.08
CA GLY A 107 1.03 -21.77 -1.33
C GLY A 107 2.39 -21.86 -0.64
N THR A 108 3.43 -22.25 -1.36
CA THR A 108 4.80 -21.92 -0.95
C THR A 108 5.04 -20.44 -1.25
N HIS A 109 5.09 -19.62 -0.20
CA HIS A 109 5.61 -18.26 -0.29
C HIS A 109 7.07 -18.31 -0.76
N PRO A 110 7.45 -17.69 -1.89
CA PRO A 110 8.82 -17.76 -2.40
C PRO A 110 9.82 -16.88 -1.62
N PHE A 111 9.39 -16.19 -0.57
CA PHE A 111 10.28 -15.62 0.43
C PHE A 111 10.29 -16.52 1.66
N ALA A 112 11.07 -17.60 1.61
CA ALA A 112 11.53 -18.25 2.83
C ALA A 112 12.26 -17.18 3.65
N ALA A 113 11.80 -16.93 4.87
CA ALA A 113 12.58 -16.19 5.85
C ALA A 113 13.94 -16.90 6.01
N PRO A 114 15.08 -16.18 6.09
CA PRO A 114 16.31 -16.81 6.54
C PRO A 114 16.05 -17.43 7.92
N ASP A 115 16.51 -18.67 8.10
CA ASP A 115 16.30 -19.47 9.30
C ASP A 115 16.30 -18.64 10.58
N ALA A 116 15.23 -18.76 11.37
CA ALA A 116 15.11 -18.07 12.64
C ALA A 116 16.33 -18.42 13.53
N PRO A 117 17.11 -17.43 14.01
CA PRO A 117 18.15 -17.72 14.97
C PRO A 117 17.53 -18.19 16.28
N SER A 118 18.11 -19.26 16.82
CA SER A 118 17.78 -19.94 18.08
C SER A 118 17.29 -19.00 19.19
N THR A 119 16.20 -19.38 19.85
CA THR A 119 15.69 -18.79 21.08
C THR A 119 16.65 -19.05 22.25
N THR A 120 17.72 -18.25 22.34
CA THR A 120 18.50 -18.13 23.56
C THR A 120 18.92 -16.67 23.72
N PRO A 121 18.37 -15.94 24.72
CA PRO A 121 18.79 -14.57 24.94
C PRO A 121 20.24 -14.54 25.47
N PRO A 122 21.11 -13.64 24.94
CA PRO A 122 22.46 -13.49 25.47
C PRO A 122 22.42 -12.88 26.89
N PRO A 123 23.43 -13.16 27.73
CA PRO A 123 23.50 -12.57 29.07
C PRO A 123 23.62 -11.04 28.97
N ARG A 124 22.86 -10.33 29.81
CA ARG A 124 22.84 -8.87 29.88
C ARG A 124 24.23 -8.32 30.21
N ALA A 125 24.88 -7.69 29.24
CA ALA A 125 26.06 -6.86 29.47
C ALA A 125 25.61 -5.45 29.88
N ASP A 126 26.24 -4.94 30.94
CA ASP A 126 25.98 -3.64 31.57
C ASP A 126 26.04 -2.47 30.58
N LEU A 127 24.89 -1.83 30.34
CA LEU A 127 24.78 -0.63 29.53
C LEU A 127 25.18 0.60 30.37
N ARG A 128 26.44 0.63 30.82
CA ARG A 128 27.04 1.86 31.33
C ARG A 128 28.26 2.24 30.50
N ARG A 129 28.14 3.44 29.92
CA ARG A 129 29.22 4.32 29.44
C ARG A 129 29.67 4.08 28.00
N ARG A 130 29.19 4.95 27.10
CA ARG A 130 30.00 5.64 26.06
C ARG A 130 29.15 6.76 25.44
N VAL A 131 29.41 7.98 25.90
CA VAL A 131 29.00 9.23 25.25
C VAL A 131 30.11 9.58 24.25
N PRO A 132 29.85 9.71 22.94
CA PRO A 132 30.77 10.37 22.03
C PRO A 132 30.59 11.91 22.11
N PRO A 133 31.68 12.69 22.08
CA PRO A 133 31.60 14.14 22.20
C PRO A 133 31.22 14.84 20.88
N GLY A 134 30.36 15.85 21.01
CA GLY A 134 30.43 17.13 20.29
C GLY A 134 30.28 17.14 18.76
N HIS A 135 29.08 17.47 18.28
CA HIS A 135 28.93 18.39 17.16
C HIS A 135 27.76 19.33 17.44
N GLU A 136 28.07 20.34 18.23
CA GLU A 136 27.25 21.52 18.44
C GLU A 136 27.57 22.52 17.33
N ALA A 137 26.70 22.60 16.31
CA ALA A 137 26.55 23.78 15.44
C ALA A 137 25.31 23.64 14.55
N ALA A 138 24.53 24.72 14.45
CA ALA A 138 23.39 24.97 13.57
C ALA A 138 21.96 24.77 14.13
N LEU A 139 21.72 25.19 15.38
CA LEU A 139 20.47 25.87 15.69
C LEU A 139 20.51 27.27 15.08
N ARG A 140 19.96 27.44 13.87
CA ARG A 140 19.56 28.75 13.36
C ARG A 140 18.09 28.71 12.94
N SER A 141 17.29 29.41 13.73
CA SER A 141 15.86 29.63 13.66
C SER A 141 15.38 29.93 12.23
N LYS A 142 14.53 29.08 11.66
CA LYS A 142 13.59 29.49 10.61
C LYS A 142 12.31 29.99 11.29
N LYS A 143 12.27 31.30 11.57
CA LYS A 143 11.01 32.01 11.84
C LYS A 143 10.19 31.99 10.55
N TYR A 144 9.02 31.37 10.58
CA TYR A 144 7.99 31.61 9.56
C TYR A 144 7.52 33.07 9.70
N PRO A 145 7.40 33.86 8.62
CA PRO A 145 6.73 35.15 8.69
C PRO A 145 5.22 34.94 8.91
N PRO A 146 4.54 35.81 9.68
CA PRO A 146 3.09 35.75 9.80
C PRO A 146 2.45 36.18 8.47
N THR A 147 1.70 35.29 7.83
CA THR A 147 0.85 35.66 6.69
C THR A 147 -0.36 36.41 7.21
N ALA A 148 -0.52 37.63 6.70
CA ALA A 148 -1.59 38.56 7.01
C ALA A 148 -2.97 37.97 6.65
N THR A 149 -3.93 38.20 7.56
CA THR A 149 -5.37 38.10 7.31
C THR A 149 -5.77 39.15 6.28
N SER A 150 -6.26 38.72 5.11
CA SER A 150 -7.04 39.57 4.22
C SER A 150 -8.48 39.05 4.17
N ASP A 151 -9.37 39.75 4.86
CA ASP A 151 -10.83 39.63 4.71
C ASP A 151 -11.24 40.13 3.33
N VAL A 152 -11.53 39.21 2.40
CA VAL A 152 -12.39 39.49 1.26
C VAL A 152 -13.25 38.24 1.03
N ALA A 153 -14.55 38.36 1.31
CA ALA A 153 -15.53 37.30 1.08
C ALA A 153 -15.71 37.03 -0.43
N PRO A 154 -15.85 35.77 -0.87
CA PRO A 154 -16.23 35.48 -2.25
C PRO A 154 -17.72 35.77 -2.47
N ALA A 155 -18.04 36.54 -3.52
CA ALA A 155 -19.40 36.86 -3.92
C ALA A 155 -20.16 35.59 -4.36
N LEU A 156 -21.36 35.39 -3.81
CA LEU A 156 -22.33 34.37 -4.23
C LEU A 156 -22.86 34.67 -5.65
N PRO A 157 -22.98 33.67 -6.55
CA PRO A 157 -23.64 33.86 -7.83
C PRO A 157 -25.16 34.05 -7.63
N THR A 158 -25.71 35.08 -8.27
CA THR A 158 -27.14 35.40 -8.25
C THR A 158 -27.96 34.41 -9.11
N PRO A 159 -29.18 34.04 -8.69
CA PRO A 159 -30.05 33.19 -9.50
C PRO A 159 -30.63 33.97 -10.70
N ARG A 160 -30.50 33.40 -11.91
CA ARG A 160 -31.18 33.89 -13.12
C ARG A 160 -32.70 33.80 -12.94
N GLY A 161 -33.39 34.93 -13.10
CA GLY A 161 -34.84 35.02 -13.06
C GLY A 161 -35.55 34.25 -14.19
N PRO A 162 -36.88 34.04 -14.06
CA PRO A 162 -37.64 33.19 -14.97
C PRO A 162 -37.76 33.80 -16.37
N ARG A 163 -37.52 32.98 -17.40
CA ARG A 163 -37.79 33.34 -18.79
C ARG A 163 -39.30 33.32 -19.04
N ALA A 164 -39.81 34.43 -19.57
CA ALA A 164 -41.20 34.59 -20.01
C ALA A 164 -41.56 33.57 -21.10
N ARG A 165 -42.74 32.97 -20.98
CA ARG A 165 -43.40 32.20 -22.04
C ARG A 165 -44.02 33.18 -23.03
N THR A 166 -43.63 33.10 -24.29
CA THR A 166 -44.41 33.66 -25.41
C THR A 166 -45.44 32.64 -25.88
N ARG A 167 -46.55 33.22 -26.36
CA ARG A 167 -47.88 32.66 -26.60
C ARG A 167 -47.96 31.84 -27.87
#